data_AF-A0A386ZJ44-F1
#
_entry.id   AF-A0A386ZJ44-F1
#
_cell.length_a   1.000
_cell.length_b   1.000
_cell.length_c   1.000
_cell.angle_alpha   90.00
_cell.angle_beta   90.00
_cell.angle_gamma   90.00
#
_symmetry.space_group_name_H-M   'P 1'
#
loop_
_entity.id
_entity.type
_entity.pdbx_description
1 polymer ?
#
loop_
_entity_poly.entity_id
_entity_poly.type
_entity_poly.pdbx_seq_one_letter_code
_entity_poly.pdbx_strand_id
1 'polypeptide(L)' 'MSIISHDAPDYPVMNLAAAQRGREIHRDCGDECDAHRYYENLVPKLEVAAREVKPLRGTWNIWGGPQ' A
#
# COMPACT_ATOMS: atom_id res chain seq x y z
N MET A 1 20.22 10.36 5.06
CA MET A 1 19.37 10.93 3.99
C MET A 1 18.48 9.81 3.48
N SER A 2 17.19 9.78 3.83
CA SER A 2 16.26 8.87 3.17
C SER A 2 15.80 9.55 1.88
N ILE A 3 16.29 9.06 0.74
CA ILE A 3 15.82 9.49 -0.57
C ILE A 3 14.42 8.90 -0.71
N ILE A 4 13.40 9.76 -0.74
CA ILE A 4 12.03 9.35 -1.01
C ILE A 4 11.93 9.11 -2.52
N SER A 5 11.64 7.89 -2.94
CA SER A 5 11.39 7.58 -4.35
C SER A 5 10.02 8.09 -4.75
N HIS A 6 9.92 8.77 -5.90
CA HIS A 6 8.64 9.25 -6.44
C HIS A 6 8.02 8.29 -7.47
N ASP A 7 8.75 7.24 -7.85
CA ASP A 7 8.28 6.20 -8.75
C ASP A 7 7.31 5.25 -8.04
N ALA A 8 6.35 4.70 -8.78
CA ALA A 8 5.50 3.64 -8.26
C ALA A 8 6.34 2.41 -7.88
N PRO A 9 5.98 1.65 -6.83
CA PRO A 9 6.70 0.44 -6.46
C PRO A 9 6.71 -0.59 -7.61
N ASP A 10 7.87 -1.22 -7.85
CA ASP A 10 8.02 -2.28 -8.86
C ASP A 10 7.23 -3.57 -8.54
N TYR A 11 6.74 -3.69 -7.31
CA TYR A 11 5.95 -4.82 -6.83
C TYR A 11 4.70 -4.36 -6.08
N PRO A 12 3.60 -5.14 -6.13
CA PRO A 12 2.37 -4.80 -5.43
C PRO A 12 2.56 -4.72 -3.91
N VAL A 13 2.20 -3.59 -3.31
CA VAL A 13 2.13 -3.42 -1.86
C VAL A 13 0.82 -4.03 -1.36
N MET A 14 0.93 -5.10 -0.57
CA MET A 14 -0.23 -5.86 -0.09
C MET A 14 -0.56 -5.64 1.40
N ASN A 15 0.24 -4.82 2.09
CA ASN A 15 0.09 -4.52 3.50
C ASN A 15 -0.52 -3.14 3.71
N LEU A 16 -1.68 -3.06 4.36
CA LEU A 16 -2.39 -1.79 4.58
C LEU A 16 -1.55 -0.78 5.38
N ALA A 17 -0.84 -1.19 6.42
CA ALA A 17 0.00 -0.29 7.21
C ALA A 17 1.18 0.26 6.39
N ALA A 18 1.78 -0.56 5.53
CA ALA A 18 2.83 -0.12 4.62
C ALA A 18 2.28 0.87 3.57
N ALA A 19 1.10 0.59 3.01
CA ALA A 19 0.44 1.48 2.05
C ALA A 19 0.04 2.82 2.69
N GLN A 20 -0.47 2.82 3.92
CA GLN A 20 -0.78 4.04 4.68
C GLN A 20 0.47 4.88 4.95
N ARG A 21 1.59 4.22 5.32
CA ARG A 21 2.88 4.91 5.49
C ARG A 21 3.37 5.52 4.17
N GLY A 22 3.26 4.78 3.07
CA GLY A 22 3.59 5.29 1.73
C GLY A 22 2.76 6.52 1.38
N ARG A 23 1.45 6.48 1.62
CA ARG A 23 0.55 7.62 1.44
C ARG A 23 0.97 8.83 2.27
N GLU A 24 1.30 8.65 3.55
CA GLU A 24 1.74 9.74 4.43
C GLU A 24 3.05 10.38 3.94
N ILE A 25 4.01 9.56 3.50
CA ILE A 25 5.29 10.04 2.95
C ILE A 25 5.06 10.93 1.73
N HIS A 26 4.07 10.59 0.91
CA HIS A 26 3.73 11.30 -0.33
C HIS A 26 2.56 12.27 -0.18
N ARG A 27 2.10 12.60 1.03
CA ARG A 27 0.87 13.40 1.25
C ARG A 27 0.91 14.76 0.57
N ASP A 28 2.08 15.39 0.56
CA ASP A 28 2.28 16.74 0.01
C ASP A 28 2.83 16.71 -1.44
N CYS A 29 2.86 15.53 -2.09
CA CYS A 29 3.21 15.42 -3.51
C CYS A 29 2.02 15.82 -4.41
N GLY A 30 2.33 16.37 -5.59
CA GLY A 30 1.33 16.59 -6.63
C GLY A 30 0.99 15.33 -7.43
N ASP A 31 0.01 15.44 -8.31
CA ASP A 31 -0.47 14.34 -9.18
C ASP A 31 0.59 13.80 -10.17
N GLU A 32 1.68 14.54 -10.38
CA GLU A 32 2.83 14.09 -11.18
C GLU A 32 3.66 13.00 -10.49
N CYS A 33 3.47 12.79 -9.18
CA CYS A 33 4.16 11.74 -8.44
C CYS A 33 3.46 10.39 -8.61
N ASP A 34 4.15 9.43 -9.23
CA ASP A 34 3.65 8.08 -9.46
C ASP A 34 3.36 7.34 -8.14
N ALA A 35 4.25 7.47 -7.16
CA ALA A 35 4.07 6.90 -5.82
C ALA A 35 2.83 7.48 -5.11
N HIS A 36 2.61 8.79 -5.21
CA HIS A 36 1.44 9.45 -4.62
C HIS A 36 0.15 8.87 -5.22
N ARG A 37 0.04 8.89 -6.56
CA ARG A 37 -1.11 8.31 -7.28
C ARG A 37 -1.31 6.83 -6.96
N TYR A 38 -0.21 6.08 -6.84
CA TYR A 38 -0.25 4.67 -6.48
C TYR A 38 -0.89 4.47 -5.10
N TYR A 39 -0.39 5.16 -4.07
CA TYR A 39 -0.87 4.98 -2.69
C TYR A 39 -2.26 5.56 -2.45
N GLU A 40 -2.61 6.70 -3.07
CA GLU A 40 -3.98 7.26 -3.03
C GLU A 40 -5.01 6.27 -3.57
N ASN A 41 -4.69 5.56 -4.67
CA ASN A 41 -5.58 4.56 -5.25
C ASN A 41 -5.58 3.22 -4.50
N LEU A 42 -4.45 2.85 -3.88
CA LEU A 42 -4.27 1.55 -3.23
C LEU A 42 -4.91 1.50 -1.83
N VAL A 43 -4.70 2.54 -1.01
CA VAL A 43 -5.12 2.52 0.40
C VAL A 43 -6.62 2.22 0.57
N PRO A 44 -7.55 2.88 -0.15
CA PRO A 44 -8.97 2.60 -0.01
C PRO A 44 -9.34 1.15 -0.35
N LYS A 45 -8.66 0.54 -1.33
CA LYS A 45 -8.89 -0.86 -1.73
C LYS A 45 -8.44 -1.83 -0.64
N LEU A 46 -7.29 -1.57 -0.04
CA LEU A 46 -6.79 -2.37 1.08
C LEU A 46 -7.64 -2.19 2.34
N GLU A 47 -8.20 -1.01 2.58
CA GLU A 47 -9.14 -0.77 3.68
C GLU A 47 -10.44 -1.57 3.50
N VAL A 48 -10.99 -1.62 2.29
CA VAL A 48 -12.16 -2.46 1.99
C VAL A 48 -11.81 -3.93 2.20
N ALA A 49 -10.71 -4.41 1.62
CA ALA A 49 -10.28 -5.80 1.78
C ALA A 49 -10.04 -6.18 3.24
N ALA A 50 -9.43 -5.31 4.04
CA ALA A 50 -9.20 -5.54 5.47
C ALA A 50 -10.50 -5.57 6.29
N ARG A 51 -11.58 -4.95 5.82
CA ARG A 51 -12.91 -4.97 6.47
C ARG A 51 -13.69 -6.23 6.11
N GLU A 52 -13.59 -6.69 4.86
CA GLU A 52 -14.28 -7.89 4.39
C GLU A 52 -13.64 -9.17 4.95
N VAL A 53 -12.33 -9.15 5.15
CA VAL A 53 -11.58 -10.24 5.78
C VAL A 53 -11.63 -10.04 7.30
N LYS A 54 -12.62 -10.66 7.97
CA LYS A 54 -12.64 -10.76 9.45
C LYS A 54 -11.24 -11.11 9.99
N PRO A 55 -10.84 -10.59 11.17
CA PRO A 55 -9.44 -10.48 11.58
C PRO A 55 -8.79 -11.85 11.79
N LEU A 56 -8.24 -12.43 10.73
CA LEU A 56 -7.14 -13.37 10.84
C LEU A 56 -5.94 -12.51 11.28
N ARG A 57 -5.78 -12.40 12.60
CA ARG A 57 -4.57 -11.84 13.21
C ARG A 57 -3.36 -12.54 12.59
N GLY A 58 -2.59 -11.79 11.81
CA GLY A 58 -1.33 -12.26 11.27
C GLY A 58 -1.33 -12.24 9.74
N THR A 59 -0.67 -11.20 9.21
CA THR A 59 0.13 -11.32 7.99
C THR A 59 -0.63 -11.80 6.75
N TRP A 60 -1.17 -10.84 5.99
CA TRP A 60 -1.53 -11.05 4.59
C TRP A 60 -0.26 -11.31 3.74
N ASN A 61 0.20 -12.57 3.78
CA ASN A 61 1.06 -13.14 2.74
C ASN A 61 0.13 -13.79 1.71
N ILE A 62 -0.28 -13.04 0.68
CA ILE A 62 -1.18 -13.53 -0.38
C ILE A 62 -0.44 -14.46 -1.38
N TRP A 63 0.73 -14.97 -1.01
CA TRP A 63 1.54 -15.91 -1.78
C TRP A 63 1.64 -17.29 -1.12
N GLY A 64 0.79 -17.58 -0.13
CA GLY A 64 0.50 -18.95 0.25
C GLY A 64 -0.46 -19.59 -0.76
N GLY A 65 0.07 -20.06 -1.89
CA GLY A 65 -0.66 -21.03 -2.71
C GLY A 65 -1.07 -22.25 -1.87
N PRO A 66 -2.10 -23.00 -2.27
CA PRO A 66 -2.55 -24.16 -1.50
C PRO A 66 -1.44 -25.21 -1.47
N GLN A 67 -0.93 -25.50 -0.28
CA GLN A 67 -0.35 -26.79 0.09
C GLN A 67 -0.47 -27.01 1.60
#